data_AF-A0A2G4IN90-F1
#
_entry.id   AF-A0A2G4IN90-F1
#
_cell.length_a   1.000
_cell.length_b   1.000
_cell.length_c   1.000
_cell.angle_alpha   90.00
_cell.angle_beta   90.00
_cell.angle_gamma   90.00
#
_symmetry.space_group_name_H-M   'P 1'
#
loop_
_entity.id
_entity.type
_entity.pdbx_description
1 polymer ?
#
loop_
_entity_poly.entity_id
_entity_poly.type
_entity_poly.pdbx_seq_one_letter_code
_entity_poly.pdbx_strand_id
1 'polypeptide(L)'
;MKLLFGENLSFKLAVRLNVEYLYSSYVRLVGLRGASDQKIWQYARDNGFILISKDDDFRDFSLVHGAPPKVILLTVGNDGTQHIKNSYEPSARRLKSSLLPSWSLC
;
A
#
# COMPACT_ATOMS: atom_id res chain seq x y z
N MET A 1 9.54 2.96 -8.23
CA MET A 1 8.07 2.75 -8.13
C MET A 1 7.48 3.76 -7.15
N LYS A 2 6.26 4.25 -7.38
CA LYS A 2 5.54 5.14 -6.46
C LYS A 2 4.53 4.34 -5.65
N LEU A 3 4.46 4.53 -4.34
CA LEU A 3 3.51 3.84 -3.47
C LEU A 3 2.51 4.85 -2.88
N LEU A 4 1.22 4.51 -2.86
CA LEU A 4 0.20 5.30 -2.17
C LEU A 4 -0.35 4.48 -1.01
N PHE A 5 -0.17 4.96 0.22
CA PHE A 5 -0.66 4.31 1.43
C PHE A 5 -2.09 4.75 1.76
N GLY A 6 -2.98 3.77 1.93
CA GLY A 6 -4.37 3.97 2.37
C GLY A 6 -4.47 4.63 3.75
N GLU A 7 -5.66 5.16 4.05
CA GLU A 7 -5.90 5.93 5.28
C GLU A 7 -5.80 5.08 6.55
N ASN A 8 -6.21 3.82 6.48
CA ASN A 8 -6.19 2.86 7.59
C ASN A 8 -4.80 2.26 7.88
N LEU A 9 -3.74 2.76 7.24
CA LEU A 9 -2.38 2.27 7.46
C LEU A 9 -1.63 3.06 8.54
N SER A 10 -0.97 2.31 9.44
CA SER A 10 -0.11 2.90 10.45
C SER A 10 1.02 3.69 9.81
N PHE A 11 1.18 4.95 10.23
CA PHE A 11 2.28 5.82 9.79
C PHE A 11 3.66 5.19 10.05
N LYS A 12 3.81 4.38 11.11
CA LYS A 12 5.08 3.68 11.41
C LYS A 12 5.45 2.67 10.32
N LEU A 13 4.48 1.95 9.78
CA LEU A 13 4.70 1.00 8.68
C LEU A 13 5.15 1.75 7.44
N ALA A 14 4.40 2.78 7.10
CA ALA A 14 4.65 3.49 5.86
C ALA A 14 5.91 4.37 5.96
N VAL A 15 6.35 4.84 7.13
CA VAL A 15 7.71 5.41 7.32
C VAL A 15 8.79 4.37 7.07
N ARG A 16 8.66 3.15 7.61
CA ARG A 16 9.63 2.07 7.35
C ARG A 16 9.71 1.69 5.87
N LEU A 17 8.57 1.68 5.17
CA LEU A 17 8.54 1.44 3.73
C LEU A 17 9.03 2.66 2.94
N ASN A 18 8.77 3.89 3.39
CA ASN A 18 9.19 5.12 2.72
C ASN A 18 10.72 5.24 2.71
N VAL A 19 11.42 4.80 3.76
CA VAL A 19 12.89 4.70 3.78
C VAL A 19 13.44 3.88 2.59
N GLU A 20 12.69 2.89 2.11
CA GLU A 20 13.09 2.06 0.96
C GLU A 20 12.48 2.53 -0.38
N TYR A 21 11.46 3.40 -0.37
CA TYR A 21 10.75 3.86 -1.56
C TYR A 21 10.53 5.38 -1.56
N LEU A 22 11.50 6.11 -2.13
CA LEU A 22 11.61 7.58 -2.18
C LEU A 22 10.41 8.34 -2.78
N TYR A 23 9.54 7.69 -3.55
CA TYR A 23 8.36 8.31 -4.18
C TYR A 23 7.03 7.81 -3.59
N SER A 24 7.03 7.42 -2.33
CA SER A 24 5.83 6.99 -1.63
C SER A 24 5.11 8.15 -0.93
N SER A 25 3.79 8.14 -0.98
CA SER A 25 2.92 9.15 -0.37
C SER A 25 1.74 8.50 0.34
N TYR A 26 0.94 9.30 1.04
CA TYR A 26 -0.24 8.84 1.78
C TYR A 26 -1.48 9.54 1.25
N VAL A 27 -2.62 8.84 1.25
CA VAL A 27 -3.94 9.39 0.91
C VAL A 27 -4.17 10.74 1.63
N ARG A 28 -3.86 10.82 2.93
CA ARG A 28 -4.01 12.05 3.70
C ARG A 28 -3.04 13.18 3.30
N LEU A 29 -1.83 12.85 2.82
CA LEU A 29 -0.83 13.85 2.42
C LEU A 29 -1.07 14.39 1.01
N VAL A 30 -1.75 13.62 0.15
CA VAL A 30 -2.17 14.07 -1.19
C VAL A 30 -3.53 14.77 -1.18
N GLY A 31 -4.05 15.14 0.00
CA GLY A 31 -5.32 15.86 0.13
C GLY A 31 -6.58 15.00 -0.08
N LEU A 32 -6.46 13.67 -0.04
CA LEU A 32 -7.57 12.73 -0.23
C LEU A 32 -8.08 12.13 1.07
N ARG A 33 -7.81 12.77 2.21
CA ARG A 33 -8.33 12.33 3.51
C ARG A 33 -9.87 12.31 3.48
N GLY A 34 -10.49 11.20 3.84
CA GLY A 34 -11.95 11.02 3.79
C GLY A 34 -12.54 11.02 2.37
N ALA A 35 -11.71 10.95 1.33
CA ALA A 35 -12.18 10.73 -0.03
C ALA A 35 -12.72 9.29 -0.17
N SER A 36 -13.63 9.07 -1.13
CA SER A 36 -14.10 7.73 -1.44
C SER A 36 -12.99 6.85 -2.01
N ASP A 37 -13.10 5.54 -1.81
CA ASP A 37 -12.15 4.56 -2.33
C ASP A 37 -12.00 4.65 -3.84
N GLN A 38 -13.08 4.90 -4.56
CA GLN A 38 -13.04 5.14 -6.01
C GLN A 38 -12.13 6.34 -6.36
N LYS A 39 -12.21 7.44 -5.61
CA LYS A 39 -11.39 8.64 -5.87
C LYS A 39 -9.93 8.38 -5.53
N ILE A 40 -9.65 7.63 -4.47
CA ILE A 40 -8.31 7.19 -4.09
C ILE A 40 -7.72 6.28 -5.18
N TRP A 41 -8.51 5.33 -5.67
CA TRP A 41 -8.11 4.38 -6.71
C TRP A 41 -7.82 5.11 -8.03
N GLN A 42 -8.68 6.03 -8.44
CA GLN A 42 -8.48 6.83 -9.66
C GLN A 42 -7.23 7.72 -9.54
N TYR A 43 -7.02 8.36 -8.39
CA TYR A 43 -5.80 9.14 -8.16
C TYR A 43 -4.54 8.27 -8.27
N ALA A 44 -4.57 7.07 -7.68
CA ALA A 44 -3.45 6.14 -7.78
C ALA A 44 -3.19 5.73 -9.23
N ARG A 45 -4.24 5.47 -10.01
CA ARG A 45 -4.14 5.18 -11.44
C ARG A 45 -3.47 6.30 -12.22
N ASP A 46 -4.02 7.52 -12.11
CA ASP A 46 -3.63 8.67 -12.93
C ASP A 46 -2.20 9.13 -12.63
N ASN A 47 -1.73 8.91 -11.40
CA ASN A 47 -0.39 9.33 -10.97
C ASN A 47 0.65 8.19 -10.98
N GLY A 48 0.26 7.00 -11.44
CA GLY A 48 1.14 5.84 -11.56
C GLY A 48 1.59 5.27 -10.20
N PHE A 49 0.72 5.33 -9.19
CA PHE A 49 0.96 4.71 -7.90
C PHE A 49 0.58 3.24 -7.89
N ILE A 50 1.30 2.48 -7.08
CA ILE A 50 0.84 1.21 -6.53
C ILE A 50 0.13 1.54 -5.22
N LEU A 51 -1.13 1.13 -5.10
CA LEU A 51 -1.93 1.38 -3.91
C LEU A 51 -1.66 0.27 -2.89
N ILE A 52 -1.36 0.65 -1.66
CA ILE A 52 -1.20 -0.27 -0.54
C ILE A 52 -2.33 0.00 0.44
N SER A 53 -3.16 -1.01 0.71
CA SER A 53 -4.29 -0.91 1.63
C SER A 53 -4.45 -2.16 2.50
N LYS A 54 -5.19 -2.03 3.60
CA LYS A 54 -5.74 -3.15 4.37
C LYS A 54 -7.18 -3.47 3.96
N ASP A 55 -7.83 -2.53 3.29
CA ASP A 55 -9.24 -2.63 2.93
C ASP A 55 -9.37 -3.42 1.63
N ASP A 56 -10.19 -4.47 1.65
CA ASP A 56 -10.41 -5.38 0.54
C ASP A 56 -11.14 -4.71 -0.64
N ASP A 57 -11.84 -3.59 -0.42
CA ASP A 57 -12.60 -2.88 -1.46
C ASP A 57 -11.71 -2.47 -2.66
N PHE A 58 -10.43 -2.20 -2.43
CA PHE A 58 -9.48 -1.90 -3.50
C PHE A 58 -9.10 -3.12 -4.35
N ARG A 59 -9.16 -4.32 -3.77
CA ARG A 59 -9.01 -5.56 -4.51
C ARG A 59 -10.17 -5.72 -5.49
N ASP A 60 -11.39 -5.42 -5.06
CA ASP A 60 -12.57 -5.49 -5.93
C ASP A 60 -12.48 -4.52 -7.10
N PHE A 61 -12.02 -3.29 -6.87
CA PHE A 61 -11.72 -2.37 -7.98
C PHE A 61 -10.68 -2.94 -8.96
N SER A 62 -9.67 -3.65 -8.46
CA SER A 62 -8.67 -4.29 -9.33
C SER A 62 -9.22 -5.50 -10.10
N LEU A 63 -10.18 -6.23 -9.54
CA LEU A 63 -10.85 -7.34 -10.21
C LEU A 63 -11.79 -6.83 -11.32
N VAL A 64 -12.50 -5.73 -11.06
CA VAL A 64 -13.46 -5.15 -12.01
C VAL A 64 -12.76 -4.35 -13.11
N HIS A 65 -11.78 -3.52 -12.76
CA HIS A 65 -11.16 -2.57 -13.70
C HIS A 65 -9.75 -2.97 -14.18
N GLY A 66 -9.16 -4.02 -13.60
CA GLY A 66 -7.78 -4.41 -13.89
C GLY A 66 -6.75 -3.40 -13.37
N ALA A 67 -5.48 -3.64 -13.72
CA ALA A 67 -4.41 -2.68 -13.49
C ALA A 67 -4.24 -1.75 -14.72
N PRO A 68 -3.79 -0.50 -14.54
CA PRO A 68 -3.42 0.18 -13.29
C PRO A 68 -4.61 0.80 -12.50
N PRO A 69 -4.44 1.06 -11.18
CA PRO A 69 -3.23 0.87 -10.38
C PRO A 69 -3.09 -0.58 -9.89
N LYS A 70 -1.86 -1.01 -9.62
CA LYS A 70 -1.65 -2.27 -8.90
C LYS A 70 -2.04 -2.06 -7.44
N VAL A 71 -2.78 -3.01 -6.86
CA VAL A 71 -3.18 -2.98 -5.46
C VAL A 71 -2.43 -4.07 -4.70
N ILE A 72 -1.85 -3.70 -3.57
CA ILE A 72 -1.28 -4.65 -2.62
C ILE A 72 -2.04 -4.59 -1.31
N LEU A 73 -2.70 -5.70 -1.01
CA LEU A 73 -3.41 -5.89 0.23
C LEU A 73 -2.46 -6.35 1.33
N LEU A 74 -2.54 -5.69 2.48
CA LEU A 74 -1.77 -6.05 3.66
C LEU A 74 -2.61 -6.88 4.63
N THR A 75 -2.31 -8.17 4.72
CA THR A 75 -2.86 -9.05 5.75
C THR A 75 -2.11 -8.86 7.07
N VAL A 76 -2.29 -7.72 7.73
CA VAL A 76 -1.80 -7.50 9.10
C VAL A 76 -3.01 -7.47 10.03
N GLY A 77 -3.11 -8.44 10.94
CA GLY A 77 -4.22 -8.54 11.88
C GLY A 77 -4.50 -7.24 12.63
N ASN A 78 -5.75 -7.06 13.07
CA ASN A 78 -6.25 -5.90 13.81
C ASN A 78 -5.67 -5.75 15.23
N ASP A 79 -4.60 -6.48 15.56
CA ASP A 79 -3.93 -6.31 16.84
C ASP A 79 -3.45 -4.87 16.96
N GLY A 80 -4.07 -4.19 17.92
CA GLY A 80 -3.79 -2.83 18.27
C GLY A 80 -2.30 -2.63 18.50
N THR A 81 -1.91 -1.37 18.53
CA THR A 81 -0.56 -0.80 18.40
C THR A 81 0.58 -1.41 19.25
N GLN A 82 0.30 -2.40 20.10
CA GLN A 82 1.19 -3.06 21.04
C GLN A 82 1.91 -4.33 20.50
N HIS A 83 1.40 -5.02 19.47
CA HIS A 83 2.10 -6.19 18.87
C HIS A 83 2.75 -5.91 17.49
N ILE A 84 2.98 -4.62 17.19
CA ILE A 84 3.40 -4.13 15.87
C ILE A 84 4.87 -4.43 15.50
N LYS A 85 5.70 -4.97 16.39
CA LYS A 85 7.11 -5.26 16.03
C LYS A 85 7.30 -6.57 15.26
N ASN A 86 6.56 -7.63 15.59
CA ASN A 86 6.86 -8.97 15.07
C ASN A 86 6.00 -9.40 13.86
N SER A 87 4.78 -8.87 13.70
CA SER A 87 3.90 -9.23 12.57
C SER A 87 4.14 -8.43 11.27
N TYR A 88 4.95 -7.39 11.33
CA TYR A 88 5.20 -6.50 10.18
C TYR A 88 6.33 -7.01 9.29
N GLU A 89 7.29 -7.75 9.85
CA GLU A 89 8.37 -8.33 9.09
C GLU A 89 7.86 -9.29 7.99
N PRO A 90 6.96 -10.25 8.27
CA PRO A 90 6.43 -11.15 7.26
C PRO A 90 5.69 -10.42 6.12
N SER A 91 4.92 -9.38 6.46
CA SER A 91 4.15 -8.60 5.49
C SER A 91 5.04 -7.70 4.63
N ALA A 92 6.03 -7.04 5.23
CA ALA A 92 7.05 -6.27 4.51
C ALA A 92 7.93 -7.17 3.64
N ARG A 93 8.24 -8.39 4.08
CA ARG A 93 9.00 -9.38 3.31
C ARG A 93 8.21 -9.90 2.11
N ARG A 94 6.90 -10.10 2.24
CA ARG A 94 6.00 -10.38 1.10
C ARG A 94 5.89 -9.21 0.14
N LEU A 95 5.78 -7.98 0.66
CA LEU A 95 5.84 -6.77 -0.18
C LEU A 95 7.12 -6.76 -1.00
N LYS A 96 8.29 -7.00 -0.38
CA LYS A 96 9.57 -7.12 -1.08
C LYS A 96 9.53 -8.20 -2.15
N SER A 97 9.09 -9.41 -1.84
CA SER A 97 9.03 -10.51 -2.83
C SER A 97 8.08 -10.23 -4.00
N SER A 98 6.98 -9.51 -3.79
CA SER A 98 6.00 -9.21 -4.84
C SER A 98 6.33 -7.94 -5.63
N LEU A 99 7.14 -7.04 -5.06
CA LEU A 99 7.54 -5.75 -5.66
C LEU A 99 8.93 -5.78 -6.29
N LEU A 100 9.82 -6.69 -5.88
CA LEU A 100 11.11 -6.88 -6.52
C LEU A 100 10.91 -7.63 -7.84
N PRO A 101 11.39 -7.07 -8.97
CA PRO A 101 11.46 -7.84 -10.19
C PRO A 101 12.39 -9.05 -9.98
N SER A 102 12.08 -10.18 -10.62
CA SER A 102 12.70 -11.49 -10.38
C SER A 102 14.23 -11.57 -10.57
N TRP A 103 14.91 -10.48 -10.91
CA TRP A 103 16.35 -10.42 -11.14
C TRP A 103 17.18 -9.96 -9.93
N SER A 104 16.57 -9.59 -8.80
CA SER A 104 17.31 -9.09 -7.61
C SER A 104 17.71 -10.17 -6.59
N LEU A 105 17.76 -11.45 -6.98
CA LEU A 105 18.18 -12.58 -6.11
C LEU A 105 19.46 -13.28 -6.60
N CYS A 106 20.31 -12.59 -7.36
CA CYS A 106 21.68 -13.03 -7.63
C CYS A 106 22.69 -12.21 -6.82
#